data_AF-A0A1D1VNJ3-F1
#
_entry.id   AF-A0A1D1VNJ3-F1
#
_cell.length_a   1.000
_cell.length_b   1.000
_cell.length_c   1.000
_cell.angle_alpha   90.00
_cell.angle_beta   90.00
_cell.angle_gamma   90.00
#
_symmetry.space_group_name_H-M   'P 1'
#
loop_
_entity.id
_entity.type
_entity.pdbx_description
1 polymer ?
#
loop_
_entity_poly.entity_id
_entity_poly.type
_entity_poly.pdbx_seq_one_letter_code
_entity_poly.pdbx_strand_id
1 'polypeptide(L)'
;MNSRHLNSPELPVFQFNDGILLTRSLFNQAVKTLLKHEPHFHRYSSHSFRIGGATAAADHNTNGTHIQQAVRWKFSAHRGYIRPPSPSRHLKFF
;
A
#
# COMPACT_ATOMS: atom_id res chain seq x y z
N MET A 1 6.29 -27.80 -17.29
CA MET A 1 6.06 -26.79 -16.23
C MET A 1 6.87 -25.56 -16.59
N ASN A 2 6.26 -24.57 -17.25
CA ASN A 2 6.99 -23.40 -17.79
C ASN A 2 7.10 -22.32 -16.73
N SER A 3 8.29 -22.19 -16.13
CA SER A 3 8.70 -21.05 -15.34
C SER A 3 8.74 -19.82 -16.24
N ARG A 4 7.69 -19.00 -16.23
CA ARG A 4 7.61 -17.78 -17.03
C ARG A 4 8.57 -16.76 -16.43
N HIS A 5 9.50 -16.29 -17.25
CA HIS A 5 10.35 -15.12 -17.06
C HIS A 5 9.57 -13.96 -16.41
N LEU A 6 9.68 -13.79 -15.10
CA LEU A 6 9.24 -12.57 -14.40
C LEU A 6 10.22 -11.39 -14.59
N ASN A 7 11.33 -11.62 -15.30
CA ASN A 7 12.46 -10.70 -15.44
C ASN A 7 12.69 -10.23 -16.89
N SER A 8 11.63 -10.10 -17.71
CA SER A 8 11.77 -9.34 -18.96
C SER A 8 11.53 -7.87 -18.65
N PRO A 9 12.50 -6.96 -18.86
CA PRO A 9 12.39 -5.54 -18.48
C PRO A 9 11.27 -4.79 -19.21
N GLU A 10 10.61 -5.40 -20.20
CA GLU A 10 9.57 -4.76 -21.02
C GLU A 10 8.15 -4.92 -20.49
N LEU A 11 7.89 -5.84 -19.55
CA LEU A 11 6.52 -6.12 -19.09
C LEU A 11 6.24 -5.55 -17.70
N PRO A 12 5.03 -4.98 -17.47
CA PRO A 12 4.66 -4.48 -16.16
C PRO A 12 4.59 -5.59 -15.11
N VAL A 13 5.22 -5.34 -13.95
CA VAL A 13 5.28 -6.29 -12.83
C VAL A 13 3.89 -6.65 -12.29
N PHE A 14 2.93 -5.73 -12.35
CA PHE A 14 1.57 -5.93 -11.85
C PHE A 14 0.57 -6.06 -13.01
N GLN A 15 0.17 -7.31 -13.26
CA GLN A 15 -0.79 -7.69 -14.28
C GLN A 15 -1.67 -8.82 -13.76
N PHE A 16 -2.89 -8.91 -14.28
CA PHE A 16 -3.80 -10.01 -14.03
C PHE A 16 -3.39 -11.25 -14.86
N ASN A 17 -3.98 -12.41 -14.56
CA ASN A 17 -3.63 -13.68 -15.24
C ASN A 17 -3.96 -13.66 -16.75
N ASP A 18 -4.84 -12.77 -17.18
CA ASP A 18 -5.22 -12.52 -18.56
C ASP A 18 -4.29 -11.51 -19.28
N GLY A 19 -3.26 -11.00 -18.59
CA GLY A 19 -2.31 -10.02 -19.14
C GLY A 19 -2.78 -8.57 -19.05
N ILE A 20 -3.97 -8.30 -18.49
CA ILE A 20 -4.44 -6.93 -18.28
C ILE A 20 -3.58 -6.26 -17.20
N LEU A 21 -3.15 -5.03 -17.45
CA LEU A 21 -2.35 -4.27 -16.50
C LEU A 21 -3.18 -3.82 -15.30
N LEU A 22 -2.60 -3.91 -14.11
CA LEU A 22 -3.24 -3.39 -12.90
C LEU A 22 -3.20 -1.87 -12.89
N THR A 23 -4.28 -1.24 -13.36
CA THR A 23 -4.42 0.21 -13.29
C THR A 23 -4.82 0.67 -11.89
N ARG A 24 -4.59 1.96 -11.58
CA ARG A 24 -5.07 2.59 -10.34
C ARG A 24 -6.59 2.47 -10.17
N SER A 25 -7.35 2.56 -11.27
CA SER A 25 -8.82 2.44 -11.23
C SER A 25 -9.24 1.04 -10.81
N LEU A 26 -8.67 0.02 -11.47
CA LEU A 26 -8.95 -1.39 -11.18
C LEU A 26 -8.57 -1.75 -9.73
N PHE A 27 -7.42 -1.27 -9.25
CA PHE A 27 -7.03 -1.44 -7.85
C PHE A 27 -8.06 -0.84 -6.89
N ASN A 28 -8.48 0.41 -7.11
CA ASN A 28 -9.47 1.06 -6.23
C ASN A 28 -10.81 0.35 -6.26
N GLN A 29 -11.26 -0.10 -7.43
CA GLN A 29 -12.48 -0.88 -7.57
C GLN A 29 -12.39 -2.19 -6.78
N ALA A 30 -11.28 -2.92 -6.89
CA ALA A 30 -11.06 -4.14 -6.13
C ALA A 30 -11.11 -3.89 -4.62
N VAL A 31 -10.43 -2.83 -4.14
CA VAL A 31 -10.48 -2.43 -2.72
C VAL A 31 -11.91 -2.13 -2.26
N LYS A 32 -12.69 -1.40 -3.06
CA LYS A 32 -14.10 -1.12 -2.72
C LYS A 32 -14.94 -2.38 -2.65
N THR A 33 -14.76 -3.29 -3.60
CA THR A 33 -15.49 -4.55 -3.63
C THR A 33 -15.17 -5.41 -2.42
N LEU A 34 -13.90 -5.52 -2.05
CA LEU A 34 -13.45 -6.35 -0.93
C LEU A 34 -13.86 -5.78 0.43
N LEU A 35 -13.79 -4.46 0.60
CA LEU A 35 -14.08 -3.79 1.87
C LEU A 35 -15.54 -3.32 1.98
N LYS A 36 -16.43 -3.71 1.08
CA LYS A 36 -17.81 -3.19 1.02
C LYS A 36 -18.63 -3.32 2.31
N HIS A 37 -18.26 -4.27 3.18
CA HIS A 37 -18.90 -4.49 4.47
C HIS A 37 -18.20 -3.80 5.65
N GLU A 38 -17.04 -3.18 5.40
CA GLU A 38 -16.30 -2.49 6.44
C GLU A 38 -16.86 -1.08 6.66
N PRO A 39 -16.89 -0.62 7.93
CA PRO A 39 -17.19 0.76 8.24
C PRO A 39 -16.31 1.72 7.44
N HIS A 40 -16.92 2.79 6.93
CA HIS A 40 -16.21 3.84 6.18
C HIS A 40 -15.42 3.37 4.95
N PHE A 41 -15.77 2.23 4.35
CA PHE A 41 -15.03 1.67 3.19
C PHE A 41 -14.83 2.65 2.03
N HIS A 42 -15.74 3.62 1.87
CA HIS A 42 -15.66 4.71 0.89
C HIS A 42 -14.40 5.58 1.05
N ARG A 43 -13.73 5.57 2.21
CA ARG A 43 -12.47 6.30 2.46
C ARG A 43 -11.22 5.57 1.98
N TYR A 44 -11.29 4.25 1.76
CA TYR A 44 -10.12 3.49 1.32
C TYR A 44 -9.83 3.68 -0.17
N SER A 45 -8.57 3.94 -0.50
CA SER A 45 -8.07 4.09 -1.87
C SER A 45 -6.59 3.70 -1.94
N SER A 46 -5.99 3.75 -3.12
CA SER A 46 -4.54 3.56 -3.28
C SER A 46 -3.73 4.48 -2.36
N HIS A 47 -4.24 5.68 -2.05
CA HIS A 47 -3.57 6.61 -1.15
C HIS A 47 -3.60 6.12 0.31
N SER A 48 -4.75 5.68 0.83
CA SER A 48 -4.83 5.15 2.20
C SER A 48 -3.98 3.90 2.40
N PHE A 49 -3.92 3.02 1.39
CA PHE A 49 -3.04 1.84 1.41
C PHE A 49 -1.56 2.22 1.46
N ARG A 50 -1.14 3.27 0.72
CA ARG A 50 0.24 3.79 0.84
C ARG A 50 0.54 4.33 2.23
N ILE A 51 -0.41 5.01 2.86
CA ILE A 51 -0.26 5.48 4.25
C ILE A 51 -0.09 4.28 5.18
N GLY A 52 -1.02 3.32 5.13
CA GLY A 52 -0.98 2.13 5.99
C GLY A 52 0.32 1.33 5.83
N GLY A 53 0.80 1.15 4.60
CA GLY A 53 2.09 0.49 4.34
C GLY A 53 3.27 1.24 4.94
N ALA A 54 3.30 2.58 4.83
CA ALA A 54 4.35 3.39 5.45
C ALA A 54 4.29 3.36 6.98
N THR A 55 3.09 3.39 7.57
CA THR A 55 2.88 3.26 9.02
C THR A 55 3.34 1.90 9.52
N ALA A 56 2.96 0.81 8.85
CA ALA A 56 3.40 -0.54 9.21
C ALA A 56 4.93 -0.68 9.13
N ALA A 57 5.56 -0.15 8.07
CA ALA A 57 7.02 -0.12 7.97
C ALA A 57 7.67 0.69 9.11
N ALA A 58 7.06 1.79 9.54
CA ALA A 58 7.55 2.58 10.67
C ALA A 58 7.46 1.84 12.01
N ASP A 59 6.36 1.10 12.24
CA ASP A 59 6.17 0.30 13.46
C ASP A 59 7.22 -0.82 13.60
N HIS A 60 7.83 -1.28 12.50
CA HIS A 60 8.92 -2.27 12.50
C HIS A 60 10.34 -1.67 12.68
N ASN A 61 10.47 -0.45 13.22
CA ASN A 61 11.76 0.24 13.44
C ASN A 61 12.62 0.41 12.18
N THR A 62 12.01 0.40 11.00
CA THR A 62 12.73 0.72 9.77
C THR A 62 13.16 2.18 9.83
N ASN A 63 14.46 2.47 9.70
CA ASN A 63 14.99 3.84 9.73
C ASN A 63 14.15 4.76 8.83
N GLY A 64 13.74 5.92 9.32
CA GLY A 64 12.86 6.84 8.59
C GLY A 64 13.39 7.25 7.21
N THR A 65 14.70 7.18 6.98
CA THR A 65 15.33 7.36 5.66
C THR A 65 15.00 6.22 4.68
N HIS A 66 14.96 4.96 5.13
CA HIS A 66 14.56 3.81 4.30
C HIS A 66 13.08 3.88 3.91
N ILE A 67 12.20 4.32 4.83
CA ILE A 67 10.77 4.48 4.53
C ILE A 67 10.56 5.59 3.49
N GLN A 68 11.29 6.71 3.61
CA GLN A 68 11.24 7.78 2.61
C GLN A 68 11.67 7.29 1.22
N GLN A 69 12.72 6.48 1.14
CA GLN A 69 13.19 5.90 -0.12
C GLN A 69 12.18 4.90 -0.67
N ALA A 70 11.66 3.99 0.15
CA ALA A 70 10.70 2.96 -0.25
C ALA A 70 9.39 3.56 -0.77
N VAL A 71 8.93 4.67 -0.17
CA VAL A 71 7.67 5.33 -0.54
C VAL A 71 7.88 6.47 -1.55
N ARG A 72 9.13 6.75 -1.93
CA ARG A 72 9.53 7.81 -2.87
C ARG A 72 9.02 9.20 -2.47
N TRP A 73 9.08 9.54 -1.18
CA TRP A 73 8.67 10.85 -0.69
C TRP A 73 9.73 11.92 -0.96
N LYS A 74 9.34 13.05 -1.58
CA LYS A 74 10.16 14.26 -1.63
C LYS A 74 9.98 15.03 -0.31
N PHE A 75 10.96 14.89 0.60
CA PHE A 75 11.13 15.61 1.87
C PHE A 75 10.00 15.53 2.91
N SER A 76 10.37 15.24 4.17
CA SER A 76 9.63 15.39 5.44
C SER A 76 8.14 15.00 5.54
N ALA A 77 7.52 14.47 4.49
CA ALA A 77 6.13 13.99 4.49
C ALA A 77 5.92 12.90 5.55
N HIS A 78 6.91 12.03 5.74
CA HIS A 78 6.90 10.97 6.76
C HIS A 78 6.51 11.42 8.18
N ARG A 79 6.87 12.65 8.58
CA ARG A 79 6.55 13.17 9.92
C ARG A 79 5.06 13.39 10.15
N GLY A 80 4.28 13.64 9.09
CA GLY A 80 2.81 13.76 9.18
C GLY A 80 2.06 12.43 9.01
N TYR A 81 2.69 11.43 8.40
CA TYR A 81 2.05 10.14 8.07
C TYR A 81 2.33 9.05 9.12
N ILE A 82 3.47 9.10 9.81
CA ILE A 82 3.79 8.18 10.90
C ILE A 82 3.12 8.72 12.17
N ARG A 83 1.94 8.19 12.49
CA ARG A 83 1.28 8.49 13.77
C ARG A 83 1.98 7.66 14.86
N PRO A 84 2.46 8.28 15.96
CA PRO A 84 3.05 7.52 17.06
C PRO A 84 2.04 6.51 17.65
N PRO A 85 2.50 5.42 18.27
CA PRO A 85 1.64 4.50 19.00
C PRO A 85 0.92 5.24 20.12
N SER A 86 -0.37 5.51 19.90
CA SER A 86 -1.27 5.84 21.01
C SER A 86 -1.33 4.62 21.93
N PRO A 87 -1.22 4.78 23.26
CA PRO A 87 -1.32 3.68 24.21
C PRO A 87 -2.67 2.95 24.16
N SER A 88 -3.64 3.45 23.39
CA SER A 88 -4.91 2.76 23.08
C SER A 88 -4.82 1.76 21.91
N ARG A 89 -3.65 1.44 21.34
CA ARG A 89 -3.48 0.37 20.33
C ARG A 89 -3.53 -1.02 20.95
N HIS A 90 -4.60 -1.32 21.68
CA HIS A 90 -5.09 -2.68 21.79
C HIS A 90 -6.13 -2.84 20.69
N LEU A 91 -5.69 -3.33 19.53
CA LEU A 91 -6.54 -3.79 18.42
C LEU A 91 -7.67 -2.85 18.00
N LYS A 92 -7.46 -2.08 16.93
CA LYS A 92 -8.49 -1.78 15.92
C LYS A 92 -7.83 -1.06 14.75
N PHE A 93 -7.47 -1.83 13.73
CA PHE A 93 -7.62 -1.32 12.37
C PHE A 93 -9.10 -0.98 12.22
N PHE A 94 -9.46 0.30 12.04
CA PHE A 94 -10.53 0.83 11.19
C PHE A 94 -10.38 2.35 11.09
#